data_AF-A0A6P7HCQ4-F1
#
_entry.id   AF-A0A6P7HCQ4-F1
#
_cell.length_a   1.000
_cell.length_b   1.000
_cell.length_c   1.000
_cell.angle_alpha   90.00
_cell.angle_beta   90.00
_cell.angle_gamma   90.00
#
_symmetry.space_group_name_H-M   'P 1'
#
loop_
_entity.id
_entity.type
_entity.pdbx_description
1 polymer ?
#
loop_
_entity_poly.entity_id
_entity_poly.type
_entity_poly.pdbx_seq_one_letter_code
_entity_poly.pdbx_strand_id
1 'polypeptide(L)'
;MKLLVAIAFLGYVAAGSFGRCPGPDIVPIPGGLSGDGITTTYWDCCAQTCAHRQNVKTDNGIPVQTCAIDGTTNITIDQNGIVSGCRVGGQAFACRYINTICTYTHK
;
A
#
# COMPACT_ATOMS: atom_id res chain seq x y z
N MET A 1 -41.21 -21.01 -18.04
CA MET A 1 -40.72 -20.81 -16.65
C MET A 1 -39.30 -21.36 -16.44
N LYS A 2 -39.01 -22.62 -16.81
CA LYS A 2 -37.65 -23.21 -16.68
C LYS A 2 -36.53 -22.46 -17.44
N LEU A 3 -36.84 -21.93 -18.61
CA LEU A 3 -35.87 -21.17 -19.43
C LEU A 3 -35.48 -19.82 -18.81
N LEU A 4 -36.44 -19.11 -18.21
CA LEU A 4 -36.19 -17.82 -17.55
C LEU A 4 -35.35 -17.97 -16.28
N VAL A 5 -35.56 -19.06 -15.53
CA VAL A 5 -34.76 -19.38 -14.34
C VAL A 5 -33.31 -19.72 -14.72
N ALA A 6 -33.09 -20.42 -15.82
CA ALA A 6 -31.76 -20.76 -16.31
C ALA A 6 -30.96 -19.51 -16.76
N ILE A 7 -31.61 -18.57 -17.43
CA ILE A 7 -30.98 -17.30 -17.87
C ILE A 7 -30.64 -16.41 -16.68
N ALA A 8 -31.52 -16.35 -15.68
CA ALA A 8 -31.26 -15.62 -14.43
C ALA A 8 -30.08 -16.23 -13.64
N PHE A 9 -29.96 -17.56 -13.60
CA PHE A 9 -28.83 -18.24 -12.97
C PHE A 9 -27.50 -17.96 -13.68
N LEU A 10 -27.48 -18.01 -15.01
CA LEU A 10 -26.28 -17.70 -15.81
C LEU A 10 -25.82 -16.24 -15.65
N GLY A 11 -26.76 -15.30 -15.58
CA GLY A 11 -26.45 -13.89 -15.30
C GLY A 11 -25.86 -13.67 -13.89
N TYR A 12 -26.34 -14.41 -12.90
CA TYR A 12 -25.87 -14.31 -11.51
C TYR A 12 -24.43 -14.83 -11.33
N VAL A 13 -24.05 -15.88 -12.07
CA VAL A 13 -22.69 -16.45 -12.01
C VAL A 13 -21.67 -15.55 -12.71
N ALA A 14 -22.03 -14.88 -13.80
CA ALA A 14 -21.14 -13.97 -14.52
C ALA A 14 -20.86 -12.63 -13.79
N ALA A 15 -21.79 -12.19 -12.93
CA ALA A 15 -21.61 -10.97 -12.12
C ALA A 15 -20.64 -11.15 -10.94
N GLY A 16 -20.32 -12.39 -10.56
CA GLY A 16 -19.47 -12.70 -9.41
C GLY A 16 -17.96 -12.56 -9.66
N SER A 17 -17.52 -12.24 -10.88
CA SER A 17 -16.10 -12.30 -11.27
C SER A 17 -15.36 -10.95 -11.28
N PHE A 18 -16.03 -9.82 -11.07
CA PHE A 18 -15.44 -8.48 -11.21
C PHE A 18 -14.81 -7.93 -9.92
N GLY A 19 -13.99 -8.75 -9.24
CA GLY A 19 -13.43 -8.36 -7.92
C GLY A 19 -11.97 -8.73 -7.67
N ARG A 20 -11.25 -9.34 -8.62
CA ARG A 20 -9.82 -9.59 -8.43
C ARG A 20 -9.01 -8.38 -8.88
N CYS A 21 -8.63 -7.52 -7.93
CA CYS A 21 -7.46 -6.67 -8.12
C CYS A 21 -6.27 -7.58 -8.43
N PRO A 22 -5.68 -7.51 -9.64
CA PRO A 22 -4.44 -8.21 -9.90
C PRO A 22 -3.40 -7.69 -8.89
N GLY A 23 -2.75 -8.61 -8.17
CA GLY A 23 -1.59 -8.23 -7.37
C GLY A 23 -0.50 -7.67 -8.30
N PRO A 24 0.41 -6.82 -7.78
CA PRO A 24 1.54 -6.34 -8.56
C PRO A 24 2.40 -7.52 -9.02
N ASP A 25 2.97 -7.41 -10.23
CA ASP A 25 4.01 -8.33 -10.69
C ASP A 25 5.25 -8.16 -9.80
N ILE A 26 5.71 -9.25 -9.18
CA ILE A 26 6.83 -9.22 -8.24
C ILE A 26 8.10 -9.40 -9.07
N VAL A 27 8.75 -8.28 -9.40
CA VAL A 27 10.05 -8.27 -10.07
C VAL A 27 11.16 -8.38 -9.01
N PRO A 28 11.95 -9.46 -8.99
CA PRO A 28 13.06 -9.59 -8.05
C PRO A 28 14.14 -8.53 -8.32
N ILE A 29 14.68 -7.94 -7.25
CA ILE A 29 15.84 -7.04 -7.36
C ILE A 29 17.10 -7.90 -7.60
N PRO A 30 17.90 -7.63 -8.65
CA PRO A 30 19.15 -8.34 -8.88
C PRO A 30 20.08 -8.27 -7.67
N GLY A 31 20.55 -9.43 -7.18
CA GLY A 31 21.37 -9.50 -5.95
C GLY A 31 20.60 -9.20 -4.65
N GLY A 32 19.28 -9.05 -4.72
CA GLY A 32 18.41 -8.87 -3.57
C GLY A 32 18.31 -10.13 -2.69
N LEU A 33 17.77 -9.95 -1.49
CA LEU A 33 17.53 -11.06 -0.58
C LEU A 33 16.41 -11.97 -1.11
N SER A 34 16.58 -13.28 -0.99
CA SER A 34 15.60 -14.29 -1.38
C SER A 34 15.43 -15.34 -0.28
N GLY A 35 14.23 -15.93 -0.18
CA GLY A 35 13.91 -17.01 0.75
C GLY A 35 12.41 -17.12 1.01
N ASP A 36 12.04 -17.98 1.95
CA ASP A 36 10.66 -18.15 2.40
C ASP A 36 10.33 -17.22 3.57
N GLY A 37 9.09 -16.73 3.63
CA GLY A 37 8.61 -15.85 4.70
C GLY A 37 7.10 -15.96 4.90
N ILE A 38 6.65 -15.65 6.11
CA ILE A 38 5.22 -15.60 6.46
C ILE A 38 4.76 -14.14 6.37
N THR A 39 3.67 -13.90 5.65
CA THR A 39 3.12 -12.55 5.43
C THR A 39 1.89 -12.27 6.28
N THR A 40 1.68 -11.01 6.64
CA THR A 40 0.43 -10.48 7.22
C THR A 40 -0.07 -9.32 6.36
N THR A 41 -1.32 -8.89 6.58
CA THR A 41 -1.89 -7.70 5.95
C THR A 41 -2.25 -6.68 7.02
N TYR A 42 -1.90 -5.41 6.84
CA TYR A 42 -2.28 -4.34 7.75
C TYR A 42 -2.44 -3.00 7.02
N TRP A 43 -3.24 -2.12 7.63
CA TRP A 43 -3.36 -0.72 7.25
C TRP A 43 -3.69 0.10 8.50
N ASP A 44 -2.74 0.88 8.98
CA ASP A 44 -2.85 1.70 10.20
C ASP A 44 -2.91 3.21 9.91
N CYS A 45 -2.92 3.59 8.62
CA CYS A 45 -2.85 4.95 8.12
C CYS A 45 -1.56 5.73 8.48
N CYS A 46 -0.63 5.15 9.22
CA CYS A 46 0.57 5.85 9.66
C CYS A 46 1.48 6.20 8.48
N ALA A 47 2.26 7.28 8.62
CA ALA A 47 3.38 7.51 7.72
C ALA A 47 4.37 6.33 7.77
N GLN A 48 4.81 5.86 6.61
CA GLN A 48 5.74 4.74 6.50
C GLN A 48 7.12 5.11 7.05
N THR A 49 7.84 4.15 7.62
CA THR A 49 9.21 4.37 8.10
C THR A 49 10.17 4.81 6.99
N CYS A 50 9.94 4.37 5.75
CA CYS A 50 10.70 4.78 4.56
C CYS A 50 10.28 6.15 3.97
N ALA A 51 9.30 6.84 4.56
CA ALA A 51 9.02 8.24 4.24
C ALA A 51 10.04 9.19 4.92
N HIS A 52 10.69 8.71 5.98
CA HIS A 52 11.70 9.47 6.70
C HIS A 52 13.04 9.46 5.99
N ARG A 53 13.60 10.64 5.68
CA ARG A 53 14.84 10.77 4.89
C ARG A 53 16.02 9.99 5.47
N GLN A 54 16.19 10.01 6.79
CA GLN A 54 17.28 9.28 7.47
C GLN A 54 17.18 7.75 7.33
N ASN A 55 16.01 7.24 6.96
CA ASN A 55 15.75 5.81 6.76
C ASN A 55 15.77 5.43 5.27
N VAL A 56 16.14 6.33 4.34
CA VAL A 56 16.21 6.01 2.92
C VAL A 56 17.64 5.68 2.54
N LYS A 57 17.85 4.42 2.15
CA LYS A 57 19.14 3.90 1.65
C LYS A 57 18.98 3.28 0.26
N THR A 58 18.11 3.87 -0.56
CA THR A 58 17.88 3.46 -1.95
C THR A 58 18.80 4.23 -2.90
N ASP A 59 19.05 3.68 -4.09
CA ASP A 59 19.95 4.29 -5.08
C ASP A 59 19.54 5.71 -5.50
N ASN A 60 18.23 5.99 -5.53
CA ASN A 60 17.71 7.32 -5.85
C ASN A 60 17.62 8.26 -4.64
N GLY A 61 17.74 7.75 -3.41
CA GLY A 61 17.62 8.53 -2.17
C GLY A 61 16.26 9.21 -1.97
N ILE A 62 15.21 8.79 -2.70
CA ILE A 62 13.89 9.43 -2.66
C ILE A 62 13.03 8.73 -1.60
N PRO A 63 12.57 9.44 -0.55
CA PRO A 63 11.65 8.88 0.42
C PRO A 63 10.26 8.63 -0.17
N VAL A 64 9.55 7.70 0.46
CA VAL A 64 8.13 7.49 0.18
C VAL A 64 7.34 8.78 0.47
N GLN A 65 6.49 9.18 -0.46
CA GLN A 65 5.63 10.35 -0.29
C GLN A 65 4.52 10.05 0.73
N THR A 66 4.30 10.98 1.67
CA THR A 66 3.16 10.97 2.60
C THR A 66 2.08 11.96 2.16
N CYS A 67 0.88 11.82 2.73
CA CYS A 67 -0.26 12.65 2.41
C CYS A 67 -0.90 13.25 3.67
N ALA A 68 -1.73 14.26 3.49
CA ALA A 68 -2.64 14.76 4.51
C ALA A 68 -3.69 13.70 4.87
N ILE A 69 -4.56 14.03 5.83
CA ILE A 69 -5.65 13.14 6.29
C ILE A 69 -6.63 12.74 5.19
N ASP A 70 -6.69 13.50 4.09
CA ASP A 70 -7.49 13.16 2.91
C ASP A 70 -6.89 12.01 2.06
N GLY A 71 -5.66 11.57 2.38
CA GLY A 71 -4.94 10.51 1.69
C GLY A 71 -4.48 10.88 0.28
N THR A 72 -4.57 12.14 -0.15
CA THR A 72 -4.27 12.57 -1.52
C THR A 72 -3.43 13.85 -1.61
N THR A 73 -3.62 14.80 -0.70
CA THR A 73 -2.83 16.04 -0.66
C THR A 73 -1.43 15.72 -0.16
N ASN A 74 -0.42 16.00 -0.98
CA ASN A 74 0.97 15.72 -0.62
C ASN A 74 1.41 16.54 0.59
N ILE A 75 1.93 15.85 1.60
CA ILE A 75 2.61 16.42 2.76
C ILE A 75 3.91 15.65 2.92
N THR A 76 5.05 16.32 2.99
CA THR A 76 6.34 15.63 3.18
C THR A 76 6.70 15.59 4.66
N ILE A 77 6.85 14.39 5.20
CA ILE A 77 7.31 14.19 6.58
C ILE A 77 8.73 14.73 6.78
N ASP A 78 9.08 15.08 8.01
CA ASP A 78 10.37 15.70 8.42
C ASP A 78 10.61 17.13 7.88
N GLN A 79 9.74 17.65 7.03
CA GLN A 79 9.74 19.07 6.67
C GLN A 79 8.93 19.87 7.68
N ASN A 80 9.41 21.07 8.05
CA ASN A 80 8.65 22.02 8.88
C ASN A 80 8.07 21.44 10.19
N GLY A 81 8.74 20.45 10.79
CA GLY A 81 8.26 19.78 12.01
C GLY A 81 7.07 18.83 11.80
N ILE A 82 6.73 18.51 10.55
CA ILE A 82 5.68 17.54 10.22
C ILE A 82 6.10 16.15 10.69
N VAL A 83 5.21 15.53 11.48
CA VAL A 83 5.36 14.16 11.97
C VAL A 83 4.20 13.30 11.51
N SER A 84 4.38 11.98 11.62
CA SER A 84 3.35 10.98 11.36
C SER A 84 2.09 11.27 12.18
N GLY A 85 0.91 11.13 11.57
CA GLY A 85 -0.40 11.24 12.21
C GLY A 85 -0.62 10.26 13.37
N CYS A 86 0.24 9.24 13.49
CA CYS A 86 0.28 8.33 14.62
C CYS A 86 1.03 8.89 15.84
N ARG A 87 1.56 10.12 15.75
CA ARG A 87 2.02 10.93 16.88
C ARG A 87 0.99 12.00 17.19
N VAL A 88 0.93 12.42 18.47
CA VAL A 88 0.04 13.50 18.90
C VAL A 88 0.33 14.78 18.09
N GLY A 89 -0.70 15.32 17.45
CA GLY A 89 -0.58 16.51 16.59
C GLY A 89 0.06 16.26 15.21
N GLY A 90 0.24 14.99 14.81
CA GLY A 90 0.80 14.63 13.52
C GLY A 90 -0.13 14.93 12.34
N GLN A 91 0.48 15.12 11.16
CA GLN A 91 -0.20 15.61 9.97
C GLN A 91 0.05 14.73 8.72
N ALA A 92 1.06 13.87 8.77
CA ALA A 92 1.44 13.01 7.65
C ALA A 92 0.91 11.58 7.81
N PHE A 93 0.22 11.08 6.79
CA PHE A 93 -0.41 9.76 6.72
C PHE A 93 0.05 9.02 5.47
N ALA A 94 -0.23 7.72 5.41
CA ALA A 94 -0.10 6.94 4.19
C ALA A 94 -1.02 7.51 3.08
N CYS A 95 -0.47 7.76 1.89
CA CYS A 95 -1.27 8.13 0.73
C CYS A 95 -2.19 6.97 0.30
N ARG A 96 -3.42 7.26 -0.11
CA ARG A 96 -4.40 6.25 -0.54
C ARG A 96 -3.91 5.38 -1.70
N TYR A 97 -3.08 5.93 -2.58
CA TYR A 97 -2.54 5.23 -3.74
C TYR A 97 -1.35 4.33 -3.41
N ILE A 98 -0.82 4.38 -2.19
CA ILE A 98 0.27 3.50 -1.79
C ILE A 98 -0.30 2.12 -1.48
N ASN A 99 0.13 1.13 -2.25
CA ASN A 99 -0.34 -0.25 -2.19
C ASN A 99 0.69 -1.20 -1.57
N THR A 100 1.86 -0.69 -1.17
CA THR A 100 2.93 -1.49 -0.58
C THR A 100 3.66 -0.67 0.47
N ILE A 101 3.78 -1.24 1.67
CA ILE A 101 4.58 -0.67 2.74
C ILE A 101 5.99 -1.25 2.59
N CYS A 102 7.01 -0.40 2.64
CA CYS A 102 8.39 -0.84 2.69
C CYS A 102 8.61 -1.63 3.99
N THR A 103 8.56 -2.97 3.90
CA THR A 103 8.95 -3.84 4.98
C THR A 103 10.47 -3.94 4.98
N TYR A 104 11.10 -3.31 5.99
CA TYR A 104 12.46 -3.67 6.38
C TYR A 104 12.43 -5.11 6.88
N THR A 105 12.75 -6.07 6.02
CA THR A 105 13.08 -7.43 6.47
C THR A 105 14.49 -7.37 7.05
N HIS A 106 14.60 -6.95 8.31
CA HIS A 106 15.76 -7.30 9.11
C HIS A 106 15.74 -8.82 9.30
N LYS A 107 16.74 -9.51 8.75
CA LYS A 107 17.20 -10.77 9.33
C LYS A 107 17.98 -10.46 10.60
#